data_AF-A0A2I1GIH6-F1
#
_entry.id   AF-A0A2I1GIH6-F1
#
_cell.length_a   1.000
_cell.length_b   1.000
_cell.length_c   1.000
_cell.angle_alpha   90.00
_cell.angle_beta   90.00
_cell.angle_gamma   90.00
#
_symmetry.space_group_name_H-M   'P 1'
#
loop_
_entity.id
_entity.type
_entity.pdbx_description
1 polymer ?
#
loop_
_entity_poly.entity_id
_entity_poly.type
_entity_poly.pdbx_seq_one_letter_code
_entity_poly.pdbx_strand_id
1 'polypeptide(L)' 'MKELRTSQFRDPASICENFDNRLVNHFVQEFKSKFNKVISFNTRAICRLRTACKYAKR' A
#
# COMPACT_ATOMS: atom_id res chain seq x y z
N MET A 1 17.75 26.44 19.37
CA MET A 1 17.00 25.51 20.23
C MET A 1 15.74 25.08 19.49
N LYS A 2 15.37 23.80 19.64
CA LYS A 2 14.33 23.12 18.87
C LYS A 2 12.95 23.38 19.50
N GLU A 3 12.01 23.88 18.73
CA GLU A 3 10.57 23.74 19.00
C GLU A 3 9.94 23.19 17.71
N LEU A 4 9.78 21.87 17.54
CA LEU A 4 8.73 21.00 18.09
C LEU A 4 7.32 21.53 17.87
N ARG A 5 6.81 21.28 16.66
CA ARG A 5 5.53 20.58 16.40
C ARG A 5 5.36 20.48 14.89
N THR A 6 5.90 19.41 14.30
CA THR A 6 5.36 18.91 13.04
C THR A 6 3.93 18.50 13.33
N SER A 7 3.02 19.41 13.02
CA SER A 7 1.58 19.22 13.03
C SER A 7 1.28 17.89 12.32
N GLN A 8 0.97 16.84 13.07
CA GLN A 8 0.38 15.62 12.51
C GLN A 8 -1.08 15.93 12.19
N PHE A 9 -1.30 16.81 11.23
CA PHE A 9 -2.56 16.87 10.53
C PHE A 9 -2.60 15.61 9.66
N ARG A 10 -3.14 14.53 10.22
CA ARG A 10 -3.29 13.27 9.50
C ARG A 10 -4.39 13.53 8.48
N ASP A 11 -4.00 13.84 7.24
CA ASP A 11 -4.94 14.19 6.18
C ASP A 11 -6.07 13.13 6.10
N PRO A 12 -7.35 13.52 6.06
CA PRO A 12 -8.46 12.57 6.07
C PRO A 12 -8.47 11.63 4.84
N ALA A 13 -7.78 12.02 3.76
CA ALA A 13 -7.53 11.16 2.60
C ALA A 13 -6.63 9.94 2.91
N SER A 14 -5.81 10.03 3.96
CA SER A 14 -4.86 8.97 4.34
C SER A 14 -5.54 7.68 4.78
N ILE A 15 -6.78 7.71 5.30
CA ILE A 15 -7.50 6.49 5.73
C ILE A 15 -7.74 5.55 4.55
N CYS A 16 -8.13 6.10 3.40
CA CYS A 16 -8.45 5.30 2.22
C CYS A 16 -7.17 4.68 1.63
N GLU A 17 -6.13 5.50 1.47
CA GLU A 17 -4.82 5.06 0.95
C GLU A 17 -4.11 4.07 1.86
N ASN A 18 -4.22 4.21 3.19
CA ASN A 18 -3.57 3.28 4.11
C ASN A 18 -4.11 1.85 3.97
N PHE A 19 -5.38 1.70 3.64
CA PHE A 19 -5.99 0.39 3.45
C PHE A 19 -5.48 -0.29 2.18
N ASP A 20 -5.46 0.45 1.06
CA ASP A 20 -4.94 -0.06 -0.21
C ASP A 20 -3.46 -0.42 -0.11
N ASN A 21 -2.66 0.40 0.59
CA ASN A 21 -1.24 0.12 0.82
C ASN A 21 -1.03 -1.12 1.70
N ARG A 22 -1.85 -1.33 2.74
CA ARG A 22 -1.77 -2.52 3.59
C ARG A 22 -2.12 -3.80 2.82
N LEU A 23 -3.17 -3.78 2.00
CA LEU A 23 -3.56 -4.91 1.16
C LEU A 23 -2.47 -5.26 0.16
N VAL A 24 -1.97 -4.26 -0.57
CA VAL A 24 -0.90 -4.45 -1.55
C VAL A 24 0.33 -5.06 -0.90
N ASN A 25 0.75 -4.56 0.27
CA ASN A 25 1.95 -5.07 0.95
C ASN A 25 1.76 -6.52 1.45
N HIS A 26 0.57 -6.87 1.94
CA HIS A 26 0.24 -8.24 2.34
C HIS A 26 0.31 -9.22 1.16
N PHE A 27 -0.33 -8.89 0.04
CA PHE A 27 -0.29 -9.74 -1.15
C PHE A 27 1.13 -9.86 -1.72
N VAL A 28 1.95 -8.80 -1.68
CA VAL A 28 3.36 -8.86 -2.09
C VAL A 28 4.16 -9.86 -1.26
N GLN A 29 3.92 -9.92 0.06
CA GLN A 29 4.56 -10.92 0.93
C GLN A 29 4.07 -12.34 0.65
N GLU A 30 2.76 -12.54 0.46
CA GLU A 30 2.18 -13.84 0.07
C GLU A 30 2.73 -14.35 -1.26
N PHE A 31 2.86 -13.47 -2.26
CA PHE A 31 3.43 -13.82 -3.57
C PHE A 31 4.91 -14.21 -3.47
N LYS A 32 5.65 -13.53 -2.60
CA LYS A 32 7.05 -13.88 -2.32
C LYS A 32 7.17 -15.27 -1.70
N SER A 33 6.29 -15.64 -0.76
CA SER A 33 6.32 -16.94 -0.08
C SER A 33 5.81 -18.09 -0.96
N LYS A 34 4.68 -17.93 -1.65
CA LYS A 34 4.06 -19.00 -2.45
C LYS A 34 4.69 -19.19 -3.82
N PHE A 35 5.10 -18.12 -4.49
CA PHE A 35 5.57 -18.18 -5.88
C PHE A 35 7.08 -17.93 -6.01
N ASN A 36 7.80 -17.67 -4.91
CA ASN A 36 9.22 -17.26 -4.91
C ASN A 36 9.52 -16.11 -5.90
N LYS A 37 8.51 -15.28 -6.20
CA LYS A 37 8.61 -14.17 -7.14
C LYS A 37 8.46 -12.85 -6.41
N VAL A 38 9.45 -11.97 -6.58
CA VAL A 38 9.43 -10.62 -6.03
C VAL A 38 8.72 -9.69 -7.00
N ILE A 39 7.41 -9.52 -6.80
CA ILE A 39 6.58 -8.62 -7.63
C ILE A 39 6.81 -7.13 -7.32
N SER A 40 7.54 -6.80 -6.25
CA SER A 40 7.89 -5.42 -5.86
C SER A 40 8.65 -4.65 -6.94
N PHE A 41 9.43 -5.35 -7.78
CA PHE A 41 10.19 -4.74 -8.88
C PHE A 41 9.35 -4.55 -10.15
N ASN A 42 8.15 -5.13 -10.21
CA ASN A 42 7.28 -5.03 -11.37
C ASN A 42 6.15 -4.02 -11.12
N THR A 43 6.38 -2.78 -11.52
CA THR A 43 5.42 -1.67 -11.38
C THR A 43 4.08 -1.98 -12.05
N ARG A 44 4.07 -2.78 -13.12
CA ARG A 44 2.85 -3.19 -13.84
C ARG A 44 2.02 -4.17 -13.03
N ALA A 45 2.66 -5.09 -12.31
CA ALA A 45 2.01 -6.03 -11.40
C ALA A 45 1.40 -5.30 -10.20
N ILE A 46 2.12 -4.34 -9.61
CA ILE A 46 1.63 -3.52 -8.49
C ILE A 46 0.42 -2.68 -8.92
N CYS A 47 0.45 -2.03 -10.09
CA CYS A 47 -0.70 -1.26 -10.58
C CYS A 47 -1.95 -2.14 -10.74
N ARG A 48 -1.82 -3.35 -11.30
CA ARG A 48 -2.94 -4.31 -11.40
C ARG A 48 -3.50 -4.67 -10.02
N LEU A 49 -2.61 -4.90 -9.05
CA LEU A 49 -2.99 -5.24 -7.68
C LEU A 49 -3.73 -4.09 -6.99
N ARG A 50 -3.26 -2.85 -7.16
CA ARG A 50 -3.93 -1.63 -6.66
C ARG A 50 -5.32 -1.47 -7.26
N THR A 51 -5.44 -1.65 -8.58
CA THR A 51 -6.74 -1.61 -9.26
C THR A 51 -7.68 -2.68 -8.72
N ALA A 52 -7.21 -3.92 -8.58
CA ALA A 52 -8.00 -5.03 -8.01
C ALA A 52 -8.46 -4.73 -6.56
N CYS A 53 -7.57 -4.21 -5.71
CA CYS A 53 -7.91 -3.81 -4.33
C CYS A 53 -8.95 -2.69 -4.30
N LYS A 54 -8.83 -1.71 -5.20
CA LYS A 54 -9.80 -0.62 -5.35
C LYS A 54 -11.18 -1.11 -5.81
N TYR A 55 -11.23 -2.11 -6.70
CA TYR A 55 -12.48 -2.76 -7.10
C TYR A 55 -13.09 -3.61 -5.99
N ALA A 56 -12.29 -4.35 -5.23
CA ALA A 56 -12.77 -5.18 -4.11
C ALA A 56 -13.38 -4.36 -2.96
N LYS A 57 -13.12 -3.05 -2.92
CA LYS A 57 -13.62 -2.10 -1.93
C LYS A 57 -14.97 -1.46 -2.31
N ARG A 58 -15.44 -1.63 -3.55
CA ARG A 58 -16.72 -1.13 -4.06
C ARG A 58 -17.79 -2.21 -3.94
#